data_AF-A0A842K3N3-F1
#
_entry.id   AF-A0A842K3N3-F1
#
_cell.length_a   1.000
_cell.length_b   1.000
_cell.length_c   1.000
_cell.angle_alpha   90.00
_cell.angle_beta   90.00
_cell.angle_gamma   90.00
#
_symmetry.space_group_name_H-M   'P 1'
#
loop_
_entity.id
_entity.type
_entity.pdbx_description
1 polymer ?
#
loop_
_entity_poly.entity_id
_entity_poly.type
_entity_poly.pdbx_seq_one_letter_code
_entity_poly.pdbx_strand_id
1 'polypeptide(L)' 'SFGYAAGDRVDLISEWITADGSVEERRAEDFRLVPYPTPVGNVAAYYPETNPLIPLDHVAKKSNTPVSKAVLIRLEKRG' A
#
# COMPACT_ATOMS: atom_id res chain seq x y z
N SER A 1 2.11 -19.02 1.97
CA SER A 1 2.12 -18.13 3.15
C SER A 1 3.20 -17.07 2.91
N PHE A 2 2.92 -15.79 3.14
CA PHE A 2 3.84 -14.67 2.88
C PHE A 2 4.88 -14.45 4.00
N GLY A 3 5.05 -15.39 4.93
CA GLY A 3 6.03 -15.29 6.01
C GLY A 3 5.62 -14.41 7.21
N TYR A 4 4.35 -14.01 7.26
CA TYR A 4 3.74 -13.22 8.35
C TYR A 4 2.85 -14.09 9.23
N ALA A 5 2.81 -13.75 10.52
CA ALA A 5 1.89 -14.33 11.49
C ALA A 5 0.77 -13.35 11.85
N ALA A 6 -0.34 -13.88 12.36
CA ALA A 6 -1.41 -13.06 12.90
C ALA A 6 -0.88 -12.22 14.07
N GLY A 7 -1.13 -10.91 14.05
CA GLY A 7 -0.65 -9.99 15.06
C GLY A 7 0.72 -9.36 14.79
N ASP A 8 1.44 -9.78 13.75
CA ASP A 8 2.68 -9.11 13.32
C ASP A 8 2.41 -7.61 13.06
N ARG A 9 3.39 -6.78 13.44
CA ARG A 9 3.42 -5.36 13.11
C ARG A 9 4.16 -5.15 11.81
N VAL A 10 3.57 -4.38 10.91
CA VAL A 10 4.11 -4.11 9.59
C VAL A 10 3.97 -2.64 9.21
N ASP A 11 4.90 -2.19 8.39
CA ASP A 11 4.72 -0.97 7.61
C ASP A 11 4.24 -1.36 6.21
N LEU A 12 3.40 -0.51 5.63
CA LEU A 12 2.94 -0.60 4.24
C LEU A 12 3.77 0.36 3.40
N ILE A 13 4.34 -0.14 2.30
CA ILE A 13 5.16 0.64 1.39
C ILE A 13 4.53 0.57 0.01
N SER A 14 4.31 1.71 -0.64
CA SER A 14 3.92 1.78 -2.05
C SER A 14 5.03 2.45 -2.85
N GLU A 15 5.30 1.92 -4.03
CA GLU A 15 6.34 2.41 -4.95
C GLU A 15 5.68 2.98 -6.21
N TRP A 16 6.13 4.16 -6.64
CA TRP A 16 5.58 4.86 -7.80
C TRP A 16 6.69 5.36 -8.71
N ILE A 17 6.54 5.18 -10.01
CA ILE A 17 7.45 5.75 -11.00
C ILE A 17 7.03 7.20 -11.24
N THR A 18 7.92 8.13 -10.93
CA THR A 18 7.74 9.57 -11.14
C THR A 18 7.90 9.94 -12.62
N ALA A 19 7.58 11.19 -12.98
CA ALA A 19 7.67 11.68 -14.35
C ALA A 19 9.11 11.67 -14.92
N ASP A 20 10.12 11.79 -14.06
CA ASP A 20 11.53 11.72 -14.42
C ASP A 20 12.09 10.29 -14.45
N GLY A 21 11.25 9.28 -14.19
CA GLY A 21 11.61 7.87 -14.21
C GLY A 21 12.26 7.36 -12.93
N SER A 22 12.36 8.18 -11.88
CA SER A 22 12.79 7.71 -10.55
C SER A 22 11.66 6.97 -9.81
N VAL A 23 12.02 6.21 -8.77
CA VAL A 23 11.05 5.52 -7.91
C VAL A 23 10.86 6.33 -6.64
N GLU A 24 9.62 6.75 -6.39
CA GLU A 24 9.21 7.37 -5.14
C GLU A 24 8.55 6.31 -4.24
N GLU A 25 9.12 6.14 -3.05
CA GLU A 25 8.52 5.31 -2.00
C GLU A 25 7.64 6.16 -1.07
N ARG A 26 6.46 5.64 -0.76
CA ARG A 26 5.55 6.19 0.25
C ARG A 26 5.29 5.14 1.32
N ARG A 27 5.19 5.57 2.58
CA ARG A 27 5.07 4.69 3.73
C ARG A 27 3.88 5.05 4.61
N ALA A 28 3.17 4.02 5.07
CA ALA A 28 2.20 4.09 6.15
C ALA A 28 2.62 3.09 7.23
N GLU A 29 2.73 3.56 8.45
CA GLU A 29 3.45 2.86 9.52
C GLU A 29 2.55 2.18 10.55
N ASP A 30 3.10 1.17 11.22
CA ASP A 30 2.56 0.53 12.43
C ASP A 30 1.13 -0.05 12.29
N PHE A 31 0.95 -0.88 11.27
CA PHE A 31 -0.27 -1.66 11.08
C PHE A 31 -0.15 -3.03 11.75
N ARG A 32 -1.26 -3.50 12.35
CA ARG A 32 -1.36 -4.85 12.88
C ARG A 32 -2.02 -5.77 11.84
N LEU A 33 -1.38 -6.90 11.53
CA LEU A 33 -1.97 -7.90 10.66
C LEU A 33 -3.09 -8.69 11.37
N VAL A 34 -4.29 -8.65 10.79
CA VAL A 34 -5.46 -9.40 11.25
C VAL A 34 -5.90 -10.35 10.14
N PRO A 35 -5.96 -11.68 10.38
CA PRO A 35 -6.46 -12.63 9.40
C PRO A 35 -7.89 -12.30 8.99
N TYR A 36 -8.13 -12.22 7.69
CA TYR A 36 -9.45 -11.93 7.14
C TYR A 36 -9.64 -12.72 5.83
N PRO A 37 -10.86 -13.22 5.52
CA PRO A 37 -11.13 -13.92 4.27
C PRO A 37 -11.17 -12.96 3.07
N THR A 38 -10.00 -12.46 2.68
CA THR A 38 -9.77 -11.66 1.47
C THR A 38 -9.03 -12.49 0.41
N PRO A 39 -9.14 -12.19 -0.89
CA PRO A 39 -8.38 -12.90 -1.91
C PRO A 39 -6.87 -12.85 -1.65
N VAL A 40 -6.20 -13.98 -1.86
CA VAL A 40 -4.75 -14.10 -1.64
C VAL A 40 -4.00 -13.02 -2.42
N GLY A 41 -3.03 -12.38 -1.77
CA GLY A 41 -2.25 -11.27 -2.36
C GLY A 41 -2.89 -9.89 -2.19
N ASN A 42 -4.05 -9.80 -1.53
CA ASN A 42 -4.69 -8.53 -1.21
C ASN A 42 -4.71 -8.32 0.31
N VAL A 43 -4.74 -7.05 0.71
CA VAL A 43 -5.02 -6.63 2.09
C VAL A 43 -6.11 -5.56 2.05
N ALA A 44 -6.91 -5.51 3.11
CA ALA A 44 -7.77 -4.38 3.38
C ALA A 44 -7.20 -3.62 4.57
N ALA A 45 -7.28 -2.30 4.54
CA ALA A 45 -6.85 -1.43 5.62
C ALA A 45 -7.95 -0.40 5.90
N TYR A 46 -7.88 0.20 7.10
CA TYR A 46 -8.82 1.24 7.46
C TYR A 46 -8.50 2.54 6.70
N TYR A 47 -9.56 3.28 6.39
CA TYR A 47 -9.49 4.62 5.83
C TYR A 47 -9.68 5.62 6.99
N PRO A 48 -8.89 6.72 7.06
CA PRO A 48 -7.96 7.26 6.05
C PRO A 48 -6.48 6.85 6.21
N GLU A 49 -6.17 5.85 7.04
CA GLU A 49 -4.80 5.57 7.52
C GLU A 49 -3.81 5.21 6.39
N THR A 50 -4.30 4.72 5.25
CA THR A 50 -3.48 4.41 4.06
C THR A 50 -3.43 5.51 3.01
N ASN A 51 -4.06 6.67 3.23
CA ASN A 51 -3.98 7.80 2.31
C ASN A 51 -2.53 8.23 2.00
N PRO A 52 -1.56 8.18 2.94
CA PRO A 52 -0.16 8.49 2.63
C PRO A 52 0.45 7.61 1.52
N LEU A 53 -0.11 6.43 1.22
CA LEU A 53 0.36 5.54 0.15
C LEU A 53 -0.11 5.98 -1.24
N ILE A 54 -1.08 6.89 -1.32
CA ILE A 54 -1.66 7.31 -2.59
C ILE A 54 -0.77 8.40 -3.19
N PRO A 55 -0.27 8.23 -4.42
CA PRO A 55 0.46 9.25 -5.14
C PRO A 55 -0.54 10.30 -5.62
N LEU A 56 -0.31 11.55 -5.28
CA LEU A 56 -1.19 12.63 -5.72
C LEU A 56 -1.01 12.93 -7.22
N ASP A 57 0.17 12.60 -7.78
CA ASP A 57 0.56 12.94 -9.15
C ASP A 57 0.30 11.80 -10.17
N HIS A 58 -0.10 10.61 -9.74
CA HIS A 58 -0.38 9.49 -10.63
C HIS A 58 -1.88 9.44 -10.99
N VAL A 59 -2.23 10.15 -12.06
CA VAL A 59 -3.57 10.12 -12.66
C VAL A 59 -3.63 9.09 -13.78
N ALA A 60 -4.73 8.34 -13.86
CA ALA A 60 -4.92 7.40 -14.96
C ALA A 60 -4.91 8.14 -16.32
N LYS A 61 -4.01 7.73 -17.24
CA LYS A 61 -3.78 8.30 -18.58
C LYS A 61 -5.04 8.59 -19.43
N LYS A 62 -6.18 7.99 -19.09
CA LYS A 62 -7.46 8.13 -19.83
C LYS A 62 -8.56 8.91 -19.09
N SER A 63 -8.57 8.96 -17.76
CA SER A 63 -9.73 9.46 -16.98
C SER A 63 -9.40 10.56 -15.96
N ASN A 64 -8.11 10.87 -15.75
CA ASN A 64 -7.68 11.89 -14.80
C ASN A 64 -8.15 11.68 -13.33
N THR A 65 -8.55 10.47 -12.97
CA THR A 65 -8.87 10.09 -11.58
C THR A 65 -7.62 9.50 -10.92
N PRO A 66 -7.32 9.88 -9.65
CA PRO A 66 -6.24 9.26 -8.89
C PRO A 66 -6.42 7.74 -8.81
N VAL A 67 -5.33 6.99 -8.83
CA VAL A 67 -5.32 5.52 -8.69
C VAL A 67 -5.57 5.13 -7.22
N SER A 68 -6.67 5.59 -6.63
CA SER A 68 -7.04 5.32 -5.24
C SER A 68 -7.79 4.00 -5.05
N LYS A 69 -8.28 3.41 -6.15
CA LYS A 69 -9.11 2.18 -6.11
C LYS A 69 -8.30 0.91 -5.86
N ALA A 70 -6.99 0.94 -6.16
CA ALA A 70 -6.05 -0.13 -5.89
C ALA A 70 -4.63 0.45 -5.84
N VAL A 71 -3.95 0.30 -4.71
CA VAL A 71 -2.55 0.71 -4.53
C VAL A 71 -1.72 -0.56 -4.40
N LEU A 72 -0.71 -0.71 -5.24
CA LEU A 72 0.27 -1.79 -5.09
C LEU A 72 1.12 -1.48 -3.85
N ILE A 73 1.20 -2.45 -2.96
CA ILE A 73 1.98 -2.32 -1.73
C ILE A 73 2.89 -3.51 -1.51
N ARG A 74 3.93 -3.28 -0.72
CA ARG A 74 4.77 -4.28 -0.08
C ARG A 74 4.66 -4.12 1.43
N LEU A 75 4.71 -5.25 2.14
CA LEU A 75 4.77 -5.28 3.59
C LEU A 75 6.24 -5.33 4.04
N GLU A 76 6.60 -4.55 5.05
CA GLU A 76 7.85 -4.70 5.81
C GLU A 76 7.54 -5.04 7.26
N LYS A 77 8.23 -6.05 7.82
CA LYS A 77 8.13 -6.31 9.25
C LYS A 77 8.71 -5.15 10.04
N ARG A 78 7.97 -4.70 11.05
CA ARG A 78 8.48 -3.78 12.05
C ARG A 78 9.21 -4.60 13.12
N GLY A 79 10.48 -4.28 13.33
CA GLY A 79 11.33 -4.89 14.38
C GLY A 79 10.98 -4.40 15.77
#